data_AF-A0A952PHY4-F1
#
_entry.id   AF-A0A952PHY4-F1
#
_cell.length_a   1.000
_cell.length_b   1.000
_cell.length_c   1.000
_cell.angle_alpha   90.00
_cell.angle_beta   90.00
_cell.angle_gamma   90.00
#
_symmetry.space_group_name_H-M   'P 1'
#
loop_
_entity.id
_entity.type
_entity.pdbx_description
1 polymer ?
#
loop_
_entity_poly.entity_id
_entity_poly.type
_entity_poly.pdbx_seq_one_letter_code
_entity_poly.pdbx_strand_id
1 'polypeptide(L)'
;MSTSVITQENTEIKQQPYLLFMMHEIFDDLMEDLDDSVIEKLRDAFHPTSPAERIKAAQSIAGEDQSGFAQLILARNYANTEQKLEHYKKAVEVSKNADDHAASALIFALASIELSELLWSEGKREEAIAVLNETDIEELQVGQYFTDAIRFSLMTYLLCEKQIEKAREILNGESVPTLEWHYANALLKFIEQGDCNYSRGAAAAAFGFDDEMLEHFADTAFSTMFEALEHGDEGSAEDIDIEGYFLDRYVRVTGEAWRSTEGALTWLKDWRDDGLARVGEEETVDEAKVKRIESELEILGSHLEREDFKEARKSFAKVLRDANRLNDGGAMFEEIIATVARVDEALEGNMVATELEKRAEWLKEQEKTAKPEALANSYADLSVLLSEIPGQEKLIESSAKKALEYLEKNPSRASTHVEQIALSIIGSLAIQNEDWTALESNAKRIAEIVEQTSSSNHLDMIDALQLLRMSLRMQERLDEEKAVAERIYAIDEFADERYEEGDCDDECDHDH
;
A
#
# COMPACT_ATOMS: atom_id res chain seq x y z
N MET A 1 -39.01 18.39 -0.90
CA MET A 1 -38.73 19.84 -0.80
C MET A 1 -37.95 20.08 0.49
N SER A 2 -36.63 20.09 0.38
CA SER A 2 -35.67 20.81 1.24
C SER A 2 -34.28 20.42 0.71
N THR A 3 -33.90 21.01 -0.41
CA THR A 3 -32.54 20.98 -0.95
C THR A 3 -31.69 21.87 -0.05
N SER A 4 -30.82 21.29 0.78
CA SER A 4 -29.78 22.06 1.46
C SER A 4 -28.71 22.40 0.43
N VAL A 5 -28.73 23.66 0.01
CA VAL A 5 -27.63 24.31 -0.70
C VAL A 5 -26.45 24.37 0.28
N ILE A 6 -25.42 23.57 0.05
CA ILE A 6 -24.12 23.76 0.68
C ILE A 6 -23.55 25.03 0.04
N THR A 7 -23.59 26.13 0.77
CA THR A 7 -22.96 27.38 0.38
C THR A 7 -21.44 27.21 0.47
N GLN A 8 -20.78 27.26 -0.70
CA GLN A 8 -19.36 27.55 -0.84
C GLN A 8 -19.06 28.94 -0.27
N GLU A 9 -18.77 29.05 1.02
CA GLU A 9 -18.14 30.25 1.58
C GLU A 9 -17.01 29.82 2.53
N ASN A 10 -15.80 30.28 2.20
CA ASN A 10 -14.55 30.23 2.97
C ASN A 10 -13.84 28.88 3.14
N THR A 11 -13.37 28.30 2.04
CA THR A 11 -12.05 27.66 2.04
C THR A 11 -11.00 28.72 1.71
N GLU A 12 -10.56 29.49 2.71
CA GLU A 12 -9.20 29.99 2.67
C GLU A 12 -8.33 28.73 2.55
N ILE A 13 -7.63 28.59 1.42
CA ILE A 13 -6.61 27.55 1.25
C ILE A 13 -5.52 27.89 2.26
N LYS A 14 -5.66 27.41 3.49
CA LYS A 14 -4.55 27.28 4.43
C LYS A 14 -3.54 26.40 3.70
N GLN A 15 -2.45 27.01 3.24
CA GLN A 15 -1.36 26.31 2.55
C GLN A 15 -0.98 25.12 3.42
N GLN A 16 -1.17 23.90 2.89
CA GLN A 16 -0.85 22.69 3.64
C GLN A 16 0.64 22.74 4.02
N PRO A 17 1.00 22.45 5.28
CA PRO A 17 2.39 22.50 5.76
C PRO A 17 3.37 21.77 4.83
N TYR A 18 2.95 20.64 4.27
CA TYR A 18 3.74 19.85 3.32
C TYR A 18 3.94 20.52 1.94
N LEU A 19 2.92 21.17 1.39
CA LEU A 19 3.03 21.89 0.11
C LEU A 19 3.92 23.14 0.23
N LEU A 20 4.03 23.70 1.43
CA LEU A 20 5.00 24.74 1.76
C LEU A 20 6.40 24.15 1.89
N PHE A 21 6.55 23.02 2.59
CA PHE A 21 7.81 22.26 2.67
C PHE A 21 8.36 21.89 1.29
N MET A 22 7.55 21.32 0.39
CA MET A 22 8.00 21.01 -0.97
C MET A 22 8.39 22.27 -1.77
N MET A 23 7.71 23.40 -1.57
CA MET A 23 8.16 24.64 -2.20
C MET A 23 9.49 25.14 -1.65
N HIS A 24 9.82 24.85 -0.39
CA HIS A 24 11.13 25.15 0.18
C HIS A 24 12.21 24.27 -0.44
N GLU A 25 12.00 22.96 -0.53
CA GLU A 25 12.93 22.03 -1.19
C GLU A 25 13.17 22.41 -2.67
N ILE A 26 12.09 22.65 -3.42
CA ILE A 26 12.18 23.11 -4.82
C ILE A 26 12.95 24.43 -4.90
N PHE A 27 12.72 25.35 -3.96
CA PHE A 27 13.39 26.63 -3.95
C PHE A 27 14.89 26.48 -3.67
N ASP A 28 15.27 25.57 -2.77
CA ASP A 28 16.67 25.31 -2.43
C ASP A 28 17.42 24.69 -3.63
N ASP A 29 16.81 23.74 -4.33
CA ASP A 29 17.35 23.19 -5.58
C ASP A 29 17.46 24.27 -6.68
N LEU A 30 16.48 25.19 -6.74
CA LEU A 30 16.49 26.32 -7.68
C LEU A 30 17.71 27.24 -7.47
N MET A 31 18.24 27.32 -6.25
CA MET A 31 19.35 28.22 -5.91
C MET A 31 20.68 27.76 -6.51
N GLU A 32 20.80 26.51 -6.91
CA GLU A 32 22.04 25.99 -7.50
C GLU A 32 22.17 26.38 -8.99
N ASP A 33 21.04 26.64 -9.65
CA ASP A 33 20.93 26.70 -11.11
C ASP A 33 20.66 28.11 -11.68
N LEU A 34 20.24 29.07 -10.84
CA LEU A 34 19.84 30.40 -11.27
C LEU A 34 20.88 31.49 -10.97
N ASP A 35 20.77 32.62 -11.67
CA ASP A 35 21.56 33.82 -11.38
C ASP A 35 21.22 34.36 -9.98
N ASP A 36 22.22 34.70 -9.17
CA ASP A 36 22.08 35.25 -7.81
C ASP A 36 21.03 36.37 -7.74
N SER A 37 20.94 37.22 -8.77
CA SER A 37 20.00 38.34 -8.84
C SER A 37 18.55 37.91 -9.09
N VAL A 38 18.33 36.75 -9.71
CA VAL A 38 17.02 36.11 -9.89
C VAL A 38 16.64 35.38 -8.60
N ILE A 39 17.57 34.65 -7.99
CA ILE A 39 17.37 33.94 -6.71
C ILE A 39 16.93 34.90 -5.61
N GLU A 40 17.61 36.04 -5.46
CA GLU A 40 17.30 37.00 -4.40
C GLU A 40 15.88 37.57 -4.55
N LYS A 41 15.45 37.84 -5.80
CA LYS A 41 14.10 38.31 -6.11
C LYS A 41 13.02 37.21 -5.95
N LEU A 42 13.35 35.94 -6.25
CA LEU A 42 12.44 34.81 -6.01
C LEU A 42 12.29 34.52 -4.51
N ARG A 43 13.38 34.64 -3.74
CA ARG A 43 13.36 34.59 -2.27
C ARG A 43 12.41 35.66 -1.72
N ASP A 44 12.55 36.90 -2.20
CA ASP A 44 11.68 38.02 -1.87
C ASP A 44 10.22 37.81 -2.30
N ALA A 45 9.95 36.96 -3.28
CA ALA A 45 8.60 36.59 -3.70
C ALA A 45 7.98 35.46 -2.88
N PHE A 46 8.81 34.57 -2.34
CA PHE A 46 8.36 33.38 -1.62
C PHE A 46 8.15 33.63 -0.12
N HIS A 47 9.07 34.34 0.54
CA HIS A 47 9.02 34.58 1.98
C HIS A 47 8.07 35.68 2.52
N PRO A 48 7.45 36.59 1.73
CA PRO A 48 6.53 37.56 2.30
C PRO A 48 5.37 36.92 3.07
N THR A 49 4.97 37.58 4.16
CA THR A 49 3.96 37.08 5.10
C THR A 49 2.53 37.22 4.59
N SER A 50 2.28 38.05 3.56
CA SER A 50 0.94 38.22 2.98
C SER A 50 0.87 37.79 1.49
N PRO A 51 -0.25 37.18 1.06
CA PRO A 51 -0.47 36.83 -0.35
C PRO A 51 -0.31 38.01 -1.32
N ALA A 52 -0.73 39.22 -0.91
CA ALA A 52 -0.63 40.42 -1.74
C ALA A 52 0.83 40.84 -2.00
N GLU A 53 1.71 40.70 -1.01
CA GLU A 53 3.13 40.97 -1.16
C GLU A 53 3.80 39.92 -2.06
N ARG A 54 3.45 38.63 -1.87
CA ARG A 54 3.93 37.53 -2.73
C ARG A 54 3.54 37.73 -4.18
N ILE A 55 2.28 38.08 -4.46
CA ILE A 55 1.81 38.38 -5.82
C ILE A 55 2.62 39.53 -6.43
N LYS A 56 2.76 40.64 -5.71
CA LYS A 56 3.47 41.83 -6.23
C LYS A 56 4.94 41.52 -6.53
N ALA A 57 5.61 40.78 -5.66
CA ALA A 57 7.01 40.39 -5.84
C ALA A 57 7.17 39.41 -7.00
N ALA A 58 6.35 38.35 -7.06
CA ALA A 58 6.36 37.37 -8.15
C ALA A 58 6.05 38.01 -9.52
N GLN A 59 5.08 38.94 -9.60
CA GLN A 59 4.79 39.70 -10.83
C GLN A 59 6.01 40.46 -11.35
N SER A 60 6.86 40.98 -10.45
CA SER A 60 8.02 41.78 -10.84
C SER A 60 9.14 40.98 -11.51
N ILE A 61 9.16 39.65 -11.30
CA ILE A 61 10.18 38.75 -11.83
C ILE A 61 9.63 37.72 -12.82
N ALA A 62 8.31 37.57 -12.93
CA ALA A 62 7.62 36.58 -13.76
C ALA A 62 7.97 36.58 -15.27
N GLY A 63 8.64 37.62 -15.78
CA GLY A 63 9.15 37.69 -17.15
C GLY A 63 10.66 37.46 -17.28
N GLU A 64 11.40 37.49 -16.17
CA GLU A 64 12.84 37.19 -16.11
C GLU A 64 13.09 35.73 -15.70
N ASP A 65 12.25 35.20 -14.80
CA ASP A 65 12.29 33.81 -14.34
C ASP A 65 12.00 32.81 -15.47
N GLN A 66 13.02 32.02 -15.83
CA GLN A 66 12.94 30.95 -16.84
C GLN A 66 12.55 29.59 -16.25
N SER A 67 12.50 29.44 -14.92
CA SER A 67 12.10 28.18 -14.27
C SER A 67 10.58 28.02 -14.20
N GLY A 68 9.85 29.13 -14.22
CA GLY A 68 8.40 29.15 -14.03
C GLY A 68 7.96 29.22 -12.56
N PHE A 69 8.88 29.25 -11.60
CA PHE A 69 8.59 29.33 -10.17
C PHE A 69 7.76 30.57 -9.80
N ALA A 70 8.05 31.72 -10.39
CA ALA A 70 7.28 32.95 -10.19
C ALA A 70 5.84 32.79 -10.68
N GLN A 71 5.61 32.05 -11.77
CA GLN A 71 4.25 31.76 -12.25
C GLN A 71 3.51 30.83 -11.28
N LEU A 72 4.21 29.84 -10.71
CA LEU A 72 3.65 28.96 -9.69
C LEU A 72 3.25 29.73 -8.41
N ILE A 73 4.11 30.63 -7.93
CA ILE A 73 3.80 31.52 -6.79
C ILE A 73 2.54 32.35 -7.10
N LEU A 74 2.45 32.93 -8.29
CA LEU A 74 1.29 33.70 -8.72
C LEU A 74 0.02 32.84 -8.68
N ALA A 75 0.05 31.67 -9.32
CA ALA A 75 -1.08 30.76 -9.40
C ALA A 75 -1.62 30.37 -8.01
N ARG A 76 -0.73 30.06 -7.05
CA ARG A 76 -1.13 29.68 -5.69
C ARG A 76 -1.72 30.84 -4.86
N ASN A 77 -1.30 32.08 -5.11
CA ASN A 77 -1.70 33.22 -4.28
C ASN A 77 -2.90 34.01 -4.82
N TYR A 78 -3.24 33.89 -6.11
CA TYR A 78 -4.45 34.53 -6.63
C TYR A 78 -5.72 33.89 -6.06
N ALA A 79 -6.71 34.71 -5.71
CA ALA A 79 -8.02 34.21 -5.25
C ALA A 79 -8.94 33.79 -6.41
N ASN A 80 -8.74 34.34 -7.61
CA ASN A 80 -9.60 34.14 -8.77
C ASN A 80 -9.14 32.92 -9.59
N THR A 81 -10.06 31.98 -9.86
CA THR A 81 -9.78 30.74 -10.60
C THR A 81 -9.26 30.96 -12.02
N GLU A 82 -9.76 31.96 -12.76
CA GLU A 82 -9.30 32.27 -14.12
C GLU A 82 -7.82 32.70 -14.11
N GLN A 83 -7.44 33.55 -13.16
CA GLN A 83 -6.04 33.96 -12.97
C GLN A 83 -5.16 32.79 -12.53
N LYS A 84 -5.65 31.92 -11.64
CA LYS A 84 -4.94 30.70 -11.25
C LYS A 84 -4.65 29.83 -12.47
N LEU A 85 -5.67 29.55 -13.29
CA LEU A 85 -5.53 28.73 -14.49
C LEU A 85 -4.53 29.34 -15.49
N GLU A 86 -4.59 30.66 -15.72
CA GLU A 86 -3.63 31.35 -16.59
C GLU A 86 -2.19 31.16 -16.10
N HIS A 87 -1.95 31.39 -14.82
CA HIS A 87 -0.60 31.29 -14.24
C HIS A 87 -0.10 29.86 -14.13
N TYR A 88 -0.95 28.88 -13.82
CA TYR A 88 -0.57 27.46 -13.86
C TYR A 88 -0.21 27.01 -15.27
N LYS A 89 -1.03 27.33 -16.28
CA LYS A 89 -0.72 27.01 -17.69
C LYS A 89 0.62 27.60 -18.11
N LYS A 90 0.91 28.84 -17.69
CA LYS A 90 2.18 29.49 -17.97
C LYS A 90 3.35 28.88 -17.18
N ALA A 91 3.15 28.45 -15.94
CA ALA A 91 4.17 27.73 -15.16
C ALA A 91 4.56 26.43 -15.86
N VAL A 92 3.57 25.63 -16.28
CA VAL A 92 3.76 24.39 -17.05
C VAL A 92 4.49 24.66 -18.37
N GLU A 93 4.07 25.69 -19.13
CA GLU A 93 4.71 26.05 -20.41
C GLU A 93 6.17 26.48 -20.24
N VAL A 94 6.47 27.32 -19.24
CA VAL A 94 7.83 27.83 -19.01
C VAL A 94 8.75 26.71 -18.51
N SER A 95 8.33 25.97 -17.48
CA SER A 95 9.14 24.90 -16.88
C SER A 95 9.40 23.73 -17.84
N LYS A 96 8.42 23.37 -18.68
CA LYS A 96 8.59 22.31 -19.71
C LYS A 96 9.67 22.65 -20.76
N ASN A 97 9.87 23.94 -21.02
CA ASN A 97 10.83 24.42 -22.02
C ASN A 97 12.12 24.97 -21.40
N ALA A 98 12.28 24.89 -20.08
CA ALA A 98 13.51 25.28 -19.42
C ALA A 98 14.64 24.34 -19.83
N ASP A 99 15.85 24.87 -19.96
CA ASP A 99 17.05 24.03 -20.11
C ASP A 99 17.16 23.08 -18.90
N ASP A 100 17.78 21.92 -19.09
CA ASP A 100 17.84 20.74 -18.21
C ASP A 100 18.29 21.05 -16.76
N HIS A 101 17.39 21.64 -15.98
CA HIS A 101 17.54 22.05 -14.59
C HIS A 101 16.62 21.18 -13.73
N ALA A 102 17.19 20.46 -12.76
CA ALA A 102 16.44 19.58 -11.87
C ALA A 102 15.27 20.30 -11.19
N ALA A 103 15.49 21.57 -10.81
CA ALA A 103 14.48 22.39 -10.16
C ALA A 103 13.31 22.77 -11.11
N SER A 104 13.57 22.94 -12.42
CA SER A 104 12.52 23.16 -13.42
C SER A 104 11.65 21.91 -13.63
N ALA A 105 12.25 20.71 -13.57
CA ALA A 105 11.51 19.45 -13.62
C ALA A 105 10.53 19.32 -12.44
N LEU A 106 10.96 19.67 -11.23
CA LEU A 106 10.09 19.68 -10.05
C LEU A 106 8.94 20.70 -10.17
N ILE A 107 9.23 21.90 -10.69
CA ILE A 107 8.19 22.90 -10.95
C ILE A 107 7.21 22.41 -12.00
N PHE A 108 7.70 21.81 -13.08
CA PHE A 108 6.85 21.28 -14.15
C PHE A 108 5.91 20.19 -13.61
N ALA A 109 6.43 19.25 -12.83
CA ALA A 109 5.64 18.20 -12.20
C ALA A 109 4.57 18.79 -11.26
N LEU A 110 4.96 19.66 -10.33
CA LEU A 110 4.06 20.27 -9.36
C LEU A 110 2.98 21.14 -10.02
N ALA A 111 3.37 21.98 -10.97
CA ALA A 111 2.44 22.82 -11.70
C ALA A 111 1.47 21.99 -12.55
N SER A 112 1.91 20.87 -13.12
CA SER A 112 1.05 19.96 -13.90
C SER A 112 0.01 19.27 -13.02
N ILE A 113 0.40 18.79 -11.84
CA ILE A 113 -0.53 18.23 -10.84
C ILE A 113 -1.59 19.26 -10.45
N GLU A 114 -1.17 20.43 -9.96
CA GLU A 114 -2.11 21.45 -9.48
C GLU A 114 -2.99 22.05 -10.59
N LEU A 115 -2.44 22.19 -11.80
CA LEU A 115 -3.21 22.59 -12.98
C LEU A 115 -4.29 21.56 -13.28
N SER A 116 -3.94 20.27 -13.26
CA SER A 116 -4.87 19.19 -13.57
C SER A 116 -6.02 19.13 -12.54
N GLU A 117 -5.72 19.28 -11.25
CA GLU A 117 -6.72 19.33 -10.17
C GLU A 117 -7.67 20.53 -10.34
N LEU A 118 -7.12 21.70 -10.67
CA LEU A 118 -7.92 22.90 -10.90
C LEU A 118 -8.82 22.75 -12.14
N LEU A 119 -8.28 22.24 -13.25
CA LEU A 119 -9.08 21.95 -14.46
C LEU A 119 -10.17 20.92 -14.18
N TRP A 120 -9.83 19.89 -13.41
CA TRP A 120 -10.75 18.83 -13.04
C TRP A 120 -11.92 19.39 -12.22
N SER A 121 -11.65 20.17 -11.18
CA SER A 121 -12.69 20.81 -10.33
C SER A 121 -13.58 21.81 -11.08
N GLU A 122 -13.05 22.46 -12.12
CA GLU A 122 -13.81 23.35 -13.02
C GLU A 122 -14.61 22.59 -14.09
N GLY A 123 -14.60 21.25 -14.06
CA GLY A 123 -15.33 20.39 -15.01
C GLY A 123 -14.66 20.28 -16.39
N LYS A 124 -13.42 20.76 -16.54
CA LYS A 124 -12.62 20.64 -17.78
C LYS A 124 -11.86 19.31 -17.82
N ARG A 125 -12.62 18.21 -17.75
CA ARG A 125 -12.12 16.83 -17.53
C ARG A 125 -11.08 16.39 -18.58
N GLU A 126 -11.36 16.63 -19.86
CA GLU A 126 -10.42 16.29 -20.95
C GLU A 126 -9.11 17.08 -20.89
N GLU A 127 -9.17 18.38 -20.56
CA GLU A 127 -7.97 19.21 -20.39
C GLU A 127 -7.12 18.73 -19.20
N ALA A 128 -7.75 18.35 -18.09
CA ALA A 128 -7.05 17.83 -16.91
C ALA A 128 -6.29 16.53 -17.21
N ILE A 129 -6.93 15.59 -17.91
CA ILE A 129 -6.30 14.34 -18.38
C ILE A 129 -5.14 14.65 -19.34
N ALA A 130 -5.34 15.58 -20.28
CA ALA A 130 -4.31 15.93 -21.25
C ALA A 130 -3.03 16.48 -20.59
N VAL A 131 -3.18 17.36 -19.58
CA VAL A 131 -2.02 17.90 -18.83
C VAL A 131 -1.16 16.80 -18.24
N LEU A 132 -1.77 15.85 -17.52
CA LEU A 132 -1.02 14.74 -16.89
C LEU A 132 -0.49 13.74 -17.92
N ASN A 133 -1.26 13.44 -18.97
CA ASN A 133 -0.83 12.49 -20.01
C ASN A 133 0.29 13.03 -20.91
N GLU A 134 0.42 14.35 -21.05
CA GLU A 134 1.52 14.99 -21.79
C GLU A 134 2.78 15.21 -20.93
N THR A 135 2.73 14.80 -19.67
CA THR A 135 3.85 14.83 -18.73
C THR A 135 4.63 13.52 -18.88
N ASP A 136 5.79 13.56 -19.53
CA ASP A 136 6.64 12.38 -19.70
C ASP A 136 7.38 12.08 -18.40
N ILE A 137 6.73 11.28 -17.55
CA ILE A 137 7.20 10.93 -16.20
C ILE A 137 8.48 10.10 -16.20
N GLU A 138 8.81 9.40 -17.30
CA GLU A 138 10.02 8.59 -17.38
C GLU A 138 11.25 9.44 -17.70
N GLU A 139 11.07 10.53 -18.45
CA GLU A 139 12.12 11.51 -18.73
C GLU A 139 12.25 12.57 -17.63
N LEU A 140 11.25 12.69 -16.76
CA LEU A 140 11.24 13.59 -15.62
C LEU A 140 12.22 13.13 -14.54
N GLN A 141 13.33 13.85 -14.37
CA GLN A 141 14.28 13.66 -13.27
C GLN A 141 13.73 14.21 -11.95
N VAL A 142 12.63 13.64 -11.48
CA VAL A 142 11.97 14.01 -10.22
C VAL A 142 11.90 12.79 -9.31
N GLY A 143 11.80 13.03 -8.00
CA GLY A 143 11.63 11.94 -7.04
C GLY A 143 10.34 11.16 -7.27
N GLN A 144 10.33 9.89 -6.84
CA GLN A 144 9.20 8.95 -6.95
C GLN A 144 7.86 9.58 -6.51
N TYR A 145 7.89 10.44 -5.49
CA TYR A 145 6.72 11.18 -5.02
C TYR A 145 5.94 11.89 -6.15
N PHE A 146 6.63 12.62 -7.03
CA PHE A 146 5.97 13.37 -8.11
C PHE A 146 5.47 12.44 -9.21
N THR A 147 6.26 11.42 -9.52
CA THR A 147 5.90 10.36 -10.46
C THR A 147 4.60 9.69 -10.04
N ASP A 148 4.49 9.26 -8.79
CA ASP A 148 3.28 8.65 -8.21
C ASP A 148 2.10 9.63 -8.25
N ALA A 149 2.32 10.90 -7.87
CA ALA A 149 1.26 11.91 -7.88
C ALA A 149 0.64 12.08 -9.27
N ILE A 150 1.48 12.18 -10.31
CA ILE A 150 1.03 12.35 -11.70
C ILE A 150 0.31 11.07 -12.17
N ARG A 151 0.94 9.90 -11.98
CA ARG A 151 0.41 8.59 -12.39
C ARG A 151 -0.96 8.32 -11.78
N PHE A 152 -1.07 8.37 -10.45
CA PHE A 152 -2.31 7.99 -9.77
C PHE A 152 -3.41 9.04 -9.95
N SER A 153 -3.06 10.33 -10.12
CA SER A 153 -4.07 11.34 -10.52
C SER A 153 -4.60 11.08 -11.92
N LEU A 154 -3.72 10.81 -12.89
CA LEU A 154 -4.10 10.50 -14.27
C LEU A 154 -4.99 9.26 -14.33
N MET A 155 -4.56 8.19 -13.66
CA MET A 155 -5.31 6.95 -13.58
C MET A 155 -6.68 7.16 -12.93
N THR A 156 -6.77 7.93 -11.85
CA THR A 156 -8.06 8.27 -11.22
C THR A 156 -8.97 9.00 -12.20
N TYR A 157 -8.46 9.99 -12.91
CA TYR A 157 -9.24 10.74 -13.89
C TYR A 157 -9.71 9.87 -15.05
N LEU A 158 -8.85 8.96 -15.54
CA LEU A 158 -9.22 7.99 -16.56
C LEU A 158 -10.31 7.02 -16.08
N LEU A 159 -10.23 6.55 -14.83
CA LEU A 159 -11.26 5.71 -14.22
C LEU A 159 -12.60 6.44 -14.10
N CYS A 160 -12.60 7.68 -13.62
CA CYS A 160 -13.79 8.55 -13.54
C CYS A 160 -14.44 8.74 -14.93
N GLU A 161 -13.62 8.92 -15.97
CA GLU A 161 -14.07 9.04 -17.37
C GLU A 161 -14.27 7.69 -18.08
N LYS A 162 -14.22 6.57 -17.34
CA LYS A 162 -14.45 5.20 -17.83
C LYS A 162 -13.49 4.76 -18.95
N GLN A 163 -12.28 5.31 -18.99
CA GLN A 163 -11.20 4.94 -19.89
C GLN A 163 -10.35 3.80 -19.28
N ILE A 164 -10.99 2.66 -19.04
CA ILE A 164 -10.44 1.54 -18.25
C ILE A 164 -9.16 0.95 -18.86
N GLU A 165 -9.13 0.80 -20.18
CA GLU A 165 -7.97 0.25 -20.91
C GLU A 165 -6.72 1.11 -20.71
N LYS A 166 -6.85 2.44 -20.79
CA LYS A 166 -5.74 3.37 -20.55
C LYS A 166 -5.30 3.40 -19.09
N ALA A 167 -6.26 3.37 -18.16
CA ALA A 167 -5.94 3.30 -16.74
C ALA A 167 -5.15 2.01 -16.42
N ARG A 168 -5.52 0.89 -17.05
CA ARG A 168 -4.80 -0.39 -16.96
C ARG A 168 -3.41 -0.31 -17.58
N GLU A 169 -3.24 0.35 -18.72
CA GLU A 169 -1.93 0.56 -19.36
C GLU A 169 -0.97 1.32 -18.45
N ILE A 170 -1.43 2.40 -17.80
CA ILE A 170 -0.63 3.17 -16.84
C ILE A 170 -0.21 2.30 -15.65
N LEU A 171 -1.18 1.62 -15.04
CA LEU A 171 -0.92 0.78 -13.86
C LEU A 171 0.02 -0.40 -14.18
N ASN A 172 -0.06 -0.96 -15.39
CA ASN A 172 0.83 -2.04 -15.84
C ASN A 172 2.25 -1.55 -16.20
N GLY A 173 2.42 -0.26 -16.49
CA GLY A 173 3.73 0.35 -16.69
C GLY A 173 4.51 0.51 -15.38
N GLU A 174 3.83 0.41 -14.25
CA GLU A 174 4.44 0.47 -12.93
C GLU A 174 4.71 -0.92 -12.38
N SER A 175 5.98 -1.18 -12.08
CA SER A 175 6.42 -2.43 -11.47
C SER A 175 6.44 -2.36 -9.94
N VAL A 176 6.51 -1.16 -9.35
CA VAL A 176 6.67 -0.97 -7.90
C VAL A 176 5.33 -1.16 -7.15
N PRO A 177 5.26 -2.06 -6.15
CA PRO A 177 4.06 -2.31 -5.35
C PRO A 177 3.87 -1.23 -4.28
N THR A 178 3.54 0.00 -4.67
CA THR A 178 3.10 1.03 -3.72
C THR A 178 1.69 0.73 -3.22
N LEU A 179 1.32 1.27 -2.06
CA LEU A 179 -0.04 1.12 -1.54
C LEU A 179 -1.07 1.69 -2.54
N GLU A 180 -0.81 2.87 -3.11
CA GLU A 180 -1.62 3.48 -4.15
C GLU A 180 -1.85 2.56 -5.35
N TRP A 181 -0.82 1.81 -5.75
CA TRP A 181 -0.91 0.82 -6.81
C TRP A 181 -1.89 -0.31 -6.45
N HIS A 182 -1.74 -0.93 -5.27
CA HIS A 182 -2.59 -2.06 -4.87
C HIS A 182 -4.06 -1.67 -4.80
N TYR A 183 -4.33 -0.49 -4.26
CA TYR A 183 -5.67 0.06 -4.19
C TYR A 183 -6.29 0.34 -5.54
N ALA A 184 -5.56 1.04 -6.40
CA ALA A 184 -5.99 1.32 -7.76
C ALA A 184 -6.27 0.04 -8.54
N ASN A 185 -5.41 -0.96 -8.37
CA ASN A 185 -5.55 -2.26 -8.97
C ASN A 185 -6.82 -2.98 -8.48
N ALA A 186 -7.10 -2.94 -7.16
CA ALA A 186 -8.32 -3.51 -6.59
C ALA A 186 -9.59 -2.90 -7.22
N LEU A 187 -9.65 -1.56 -7.35
CA LEU A 187 -10.75 -0.88 -8.03
C LEU A 187 -10.85 -1.29 -9.51
N LEU A 188 -9.73 -1.28 -10.23
CA LEU A 188 -9.69 -1.66 -11.64
C LEU A 188 -10.18 -3.10 -11.86
N LYS A 189 -9.76 -4.05 -11.02
CA LYS A 189 -10.23 -5.45 -11.09
C LYS A 189 -11.72 -5.56 -10.80
N PHE A 190 -12.23 -4.79 -9.83
CA PHE A 190 -13.67 -4.72 -9.57
C PHE A 190 -14.45 -4.14 -10.76
N ILE A 191 -13.93 -3.09 -11.42
CA ILE A 191 -14.57 -2.51 -12.61
C ILE A 191 -14.61 -3.53 -13.76
N GLU A 192 -13.52 -4.25 -13.98
CA GLU A 192 -13.40 -5.21 -15.09
C GLU A 192 -14.20 -6.50 -14.87
N GLN A 193 -14.26 -7.00 -13.63
CA GLN A 193 -14.74 -8.36 -13.35
C GLN A 193 -15.91 -8.41 -12.36
N GLY A 194 -16.26 -7.29 -11.73
CA GLY A 194 -17.18 -7.23 -10.61
C GLY A 194 -16.59 -7.85 -9.35
N ASP A 195 -17.46 -8.17 -8.40
CA ASP A 195 -17.11 -8.94 -7.20
C ASP A 195 -16.82 -10.41 -7.56
N CYS A 196 -15.54 -10.77 -7.61
CA CYS A 196 -15.05 -12.11 -7.93
C CYS A 196 -13.82 -12.45 -7.07
N ASN A 197 -13.33 -13.67 -7.18
CA ASN A 197 -12.16 -14.14 -6.42
C ASN A 197 -10.89 -13.31 -6.69
N TYR A 198 -10.70 -12.82 -7.91
CA TYR A 198 -9.53 -12.01 -8.29
C TYR A 198 -9.61 -10.57 -7.77
N SER A 199 -10.78 -9.92 -7.88
CA SER A 199 -10.96 -8.57 -7.32
C SER A 199 -10.91 -8.58 -5.79
N ARG A 200 -11.44 -9.64 -5.15
CA ARG A 200 -11.27 -9.87 -3.70
C ARG A 200 -9.83 -10.16 -3.31
N GLY A 201 -9.08 -10.90 -4.14
CA GLY A 201 -7.66 -11.12 -3.95
C GLY A 201 -6.84 -9.84 -4.04
N ALA A 202 -7.13 -8.99 -5.05
CA ALA A 202 -6.52 -7.67 -5.17
C ALA A 202 -6.89 -6.75 -4.00
N ALA A 203 -8.16 -6.78 -3.54
CA ALA A 203 -8.58 -6.06 -2.35
C ALA A 203 -7.88 -6.58 -1.08
N ALA A 204 -7.71 -7.89 -0.91
CA ALA A 204 -6.97 -8.45 0.22
C ALA A 204 -5.49 -8.04 0.20
N ALA A 205 -4.85 -7.97 -0.97
CA ALA A 205 -3.48 -7.44 -1.07
C ALA A 205 -3.41 -5.94 -0.74
N ALA A 206 -4.47 -5.19 -1.03
CA ALA A 206 -4.52 -3.75 -0.78
C ALA A 206 -4.87 -3.39 0.67
N PHE A 207 -5.82 -4.12 1.28
CA PHE A 207 -6.42 -3.77 2.58
C PHE A 207 -6.15 -4.81 3.69
N GLY A 208 -5.48 -5.93 3.37
CA GLY A 208 -5.35 -7.09 4.27
C GLY A 208 -4.50 -6.87 5.53
N PHE A 209 -3.92 -5.68 5.71
CA PHE A 209 -3.04 -5.35 6.83
C PHE A 209 -3.43 -4.09 7.60
N ASP A 210 -4.52 -3.40 7.24
CA ASP A 210 -4.87 -2.12 7.86
C ASP A 210 -6.40 -1.88 7.87
N ASP A 211 -7.01 -2.07 9.04
CA ASP A 211 -8.44 -1.83 9.28
C ASP A 211 -8.80 -0.33 9.24
N GLU A 212 -7.83 0.57 9.51
CA GLU A 212 -8.05 2.03 9.54
C GLU A 212 -8.36 2.55 8.13
N MET A 213 -7.69 2.00 7.10
CA MET A 213 -7.89 2.34 5.68
C MET A 213 -9.33 2.10 5.19
N LEU A 214 -9.98 1.02 5.65
CA LEU A 214 -11.36 0.70 5.27
C LEU A 214 -12.37 1.62 5.95
N GLU A 215 -12.10 2.04 7.19
CA GLU A 215 -12.91 3.05 7.87
C GLU A 215 -12.89 4.39 7.10
N HIS A 216 -11.75 4.82 6.59
CA HIS A 216 -11.64 6.06 5.82
C HIS A 216 -12.43 6.08 4.50
N PHE A 217 -12.63 4.94 3.84
CA PHE A 217 -13.50 4.85 2.66
C PHE A 217 -14.98 4.72 2.97
N ALA A 218 -15.29 3.95 4.01
CA ALA A 218 -16.65 3.57 4.34
C ALA A 218 -17.37 4.65 5.15
N ASP A 219 -16.64 5.44 5.94
CA ASP A 219 -17.20 6.56 6.66
C ASP A 219 -17.20 7.81 5.78
N THR A 220 -18.39 8.27 5.41
CA THR A 220 -18.60 9.55 4.69
C THR A 220 -18.11 10.79 5.45
N ALA A 221 -17.64 10.61 6.69
CA ALA A 221 -17.15 11.66 7.58
C ALA A 221 -15.63 11.76 7.51
N PHE A 222 -15.16 12.44 6.47
CA PHE A 222 -13.79 12.88 6.24
C PHE A 222 -13.27 13.90 7.30
N SER A 223 -13.72 13.83 8.56
CA SER A 223 -13.76 14.98 9.48
C SER A 223 -12.77 14.93 10.65
N THR A 224 -12.32 13.76 11.10
CA THR A 224 -11.68 13.66 12.44
C THR A 224 -10.18 13.98 12.43
N MET A 225 -9.43 13.59 11.41
CA MET A 225 -7.99 13.93 11.32
C MET A 225 -7.77 15.41 10.94
N PHE A 226 -8.70 15.98 10.15
CA PHE A 226 -8.69 17.40 9.82
C PHE A 226 -8.99 18.28 11.04
N GLU A 227 -9.92 17.90 11.92
CA GLU A 227 -10.18 18.68 13.15
C GLU A 227 -8.98 18.69 14.10
N ALA A 228 -8.21 17.60 14.16
CA ALA A 228 -6.99 17.51 14.97
C ALA A 228 -5.84 18.39 14.42
N LEU A 229 -5.63 18.40 13.10
CA LEU A 229 -4.65 19.26 12.43
C LEU A 229 -5.10 20.73 12.31
N GLU A 230 -6.42 20.99 12.27
CA GLU A 230 -6.99 22.34 12.29
C GLU A 230 -6.87 23.01 13.66
N HIS A 231 -6.71 22.23 14.73
CA HIS A 231 -6.58 22.71 16.10
C HIS A 231 -5.13 22.83 16.57
N GLY A 232 -4.20 23.11 15.64
CA GLY A 232 -2.95 23.84 15.91
C GLY A 232 -2.31 23.54 17.27
N ASP A 233 -2.13 22.27 17.61
CA ASP A 233 -1.16 21.93 18.62
C ASP A 233 0.19 22.15 17.93
N GLU A 234 0.99 23.06 18.47
CA GLU A 234 2.33 23.41 18.00
C GLU A 234 3.32 22.24 18.26
N GLY A 235 2.92 21.02 17.91
CA GLY A 235 3.80 19.87 17.78
C GLY A 235 4.79 20.15 16.66
N SER A 236 6.06 20.00 16.96
CA SER A 236 7.16 20.06 16.01
C SER A 236 6.82 19.26 14.74
N ALA A 237 7.35 19.69 13.59
CA ALA A 237 7.30 18.93 12.34
C ALA A 237 7.85 17.48 12.43
N GLU A 238 8.41 17.11 13.58
CA GLU A 238 8.85 15.76 13.96
C GLU A 238 7.70 14.81 14.34
N ASP A 239 6.47 15.33 14.59
CA ASP A 239 5.27 14.53 14.93
C ASP A 239 4.24 14.51 13.78
N ILE A 240 4.68 14.73 12.53
CA ILE A 240 3.81 14.44 11.38
C ILE A 240 3.67 12.93 11.35
N ASP A 241 2.47 12.43 11.63
CA ASP A 241 2.09 11.05 11.37
C ASP A 241 2.20 10.81 9.85
N ILE A 242 3.36 10.28 9.45
CA ILE A 242 3.71 9.99 8.06
C ILE A 242 2.72 8.96 7.49
N GLU A 243 2.25 8.04 8.32
CA GLU A 243 1.29 6.99 7.95
C GLU A 243 -0.09 7.59 7.67
N GLY A 244 -0.59 8.43 8.58
CA GLY A 244 -1.80 9.23 8.36
C GLY A 244 -1.72 10.17 7.14
N TYR A 245 -0.53 10.68 6.82
CA TYR A 245 -0.31 11.52 5.63
C TYR A 245 -0.42 10.74 4.31
N PHE A 246 0.22 9.56 4.22
CA PHE A 246 0.12 8.72 3.02
C PHE A 246 -1.31 8.21 2.80
N LEU A 247 -1.99 7.87 3.89
CA LEU A 247 -3.41 7.53 3.94
C LEU A 247 -4.32 8.66 3.39
N ASP A 248 -4.13 9.92 3.85
CA ASP A 248 -4.86 11.09 3.34
C ASP A 248 -4.62 11.33 1.85
N ARG A 249 -3.35 11.27 1.43
CA ARG A 249 -2.97 11.48 0.04
C ARG A 249 -3.67 10.48 -0.86
N TYR A 250 -3.70 9.21 -0.47
CA TYR A 250 -4.30 8.17 -1.27
C TYR A 250 -5.83 8.32 -1.39
N VAL A 251 -6.55 8.56 -0.28
CA VAL A 251 -8.02 8.77 -0.34
C VAL A 251 -8.36 10.01 -1.16
N ARG A 252 -7.51 11.05 -1.09
CA ARG A 252 -7.64 12.24 -1.92
C ARG A 252 -7.44 11.94 -3.40
N VAL A 253 -6.37 11.22 -3.75
CA VAL A 253 -6.00 10.97 -5.14
C VAL A 253 -6.96 9.98 -5.80
N THR A 254 -7.27 8.85 -5.16
CA THR A 254 -8.07 7.77 -5.80
C THR A 254 -9.55 7.77 -5.41
N GLY A 255 -9.93 8.45 -4.33
CA GLY A 255 -11.27 8.32 -3.75
C GLY A 255 -12.39 8.81 -4.66
N GLU A 256 -12.12 9.73 -5.60
CA GLU A 256 -13.13 10.12 -6.60
C GLU A 256 -13.45 8.98 -7.58
N ALA A 257 -12.46 8.18 -7.98
CA ALA A 257 -12.69 7.01 -8.83
C ALA A 257 -13.53 5.95 -8.10
N TRP A 258 -13.23 5.69 -6.83
CA TRP A 258 -14.03 4.81 -5.98
C TRP A 258 -15.48 5.30 -5.82
N ARG A 259 -15.68 6.60 -5.56
CA ARG A 259 -17.02 7.22 -5.41
C ARG A 259 -17.81 7.25 -6.73
N SER A 260 -17.15 7.40 -7.86
CA SER A 260 -17.79 7.47 -9.18
C SER A 260 -18.09 6.09 -9.78
N THR A 261 -17.47 5.03 -9.24
CA THR A 261 -17.71 3.65 -9.66
C THR A 261 -18.94 3.08 -8.96
N GLU A 262 -19.95 2.71 -9.75
CA GLU A 262 -21.20 2.15 -9.24
C GLU A 262 -20.94 0.86 -8.45
N GLY A 263 -21.45 0.81 -7.21
CA GLY A 263 -21.34 -0.36 -6.35
C GLY A 263 -19.99 -0.54 -5.65
N ALA A 264 -18.94 0.21 -6.00
CA ALA A 264 -17.60 0.00 -5.45
C ALA A 264 -17.51 0.26 -3.94
N LEU A 265 -18.10 1.34 -3.43
CA LEU A 265 -18.12 1.62 -1.99
C LEU A 265 -19.01 0.63 -1.21
N THR A 266 -20.10 0.18 -1.81
CA THR A 266 -20.94 -0.87 -1.19
C THR A 266 -20.18 -2.19 -1.14
N TRP A 267 -19.48 -2.54 -2.22
CA TRP A 267 -18.60 -3.71 -2.27
C TRP A 267 -17.47 -3.62 -1.24
N LEU A 268 -16.77 -2.50 -1.13
CA LEU A 268 -15.74 -2.30 -0.09
C LEU A 268 -16.33 -2.40 1.32
N LYS A 269 -17.51 -1.83 1.55
CA LYS A 269 -18.19 -1.93 2.84
C LYS A 269 -18.59 -3.37 3.14
N ASP A 270 -19.17 -4.07 2.17
CA ASP A 270 -19.53 -5.48 2.30
C ASP A 270 -18.27 -6.33 2.54
N TRP A 271 -17.16 -6.02 1.86
CA TRP A 271 -15.87 -6.68 2.04
C TRP A 271 -15.26 -6.40 3.42
N ARG A 272 -15.39 -5.18 3.95
CA ARG A 272 -14.99 -4.83 5.33
C ARG A 272 -15.87 -5.52 6.36
N ASP A 273 -17.19 -5.45 6.19
CA ASP A 273 -18.15 -5.98 7.15
C ASP A 273 -18.14 -7.53 7.16
N ASP A 274 -17.88 -8.17 6.02
CA ASP A 274 -17.71 -9.64 5.92
C ASP A 274 -16.25 -10.10 6.12
N GLY A 275 -15.27 -9.18 5.98
CA GLY A 275 -13.83 -9.42 6.07
C GLY A 275 -13.29 -10.54 5.18
N LEU A 276 -12.04 -10.90 5.43
CA LEU A 276 -11.64 -12.30 5.29
C LEU A 276 -12.18 -13.04 6.50
N ALA A 277 -13.46 -13.43 6.46
CA ALA A 277 -14.12 -14.10 7.59
C ALA A 277 -13.20 -15.15 8.23
N ARG A 278 -13.10 -15.18 9.57
CA ARG A 278 -12.31 -16.18 10.31
C ARG A 278 -13.17 -17.02 11.23
N VAL A 279 -12.72 -18.22 11.55
CA VAL A 279 -13.43 -19.09 12.48
C VAL A 279 -13.37 -18.48 13.88
N GLY A 280 -14.54 -18.34 14.52
CA GLY A 280 -14.66 -17.81 15.88
C GLY A 280 -14.75 -16.29 15.94
N GLU A 281 -14.70 -15.60 14.82
CA GLU A 281 -14.95 -14.15 14.73
C GLU A 281 -16.43 -13.83 14.99
N GLU A 282 -16.68 -12.92 15.93
CA GLU A 282 -18.01 -12.39 16.26
C GLU A 282 -17.99 -10.85 16.15
N GLU A 283 -19.17 -10.24 15.95
CA GLU A 283 -19.33 -8.78 15.75
C GLU A 283 -18.80 -7.92 16.91
N THR A 284 -18.70 -8.49 18.12
CA THR A 284 -18.20 -7.77 19.30
C THR A 284 -17.15 -8.58 20.03
N VAL A 285 -15.93 -8.06 20.12
CA VAL A 285 -14.86 -8.65 20.92
C VAL A 285 -15.11 -8.37 22.42
N ASP A 286 -14.86 -9.37 23.27
CA ASP A 286 -14.96 -9.22 24.73
C ASP A 286 -13.85 -8.31 25.28
N GLU A 287 -14.10 -7.00 25.35
CA GLU A 287 -13.15 -5.98 25.84
C GLU A 287 -12.58 -6.30 27.23
N ALA A 288 -13.35 -6.97 28.09
CA ALA A 288 -12.88 -7.32 29.43
C ALA A 288 -11.86 -8.46 29.40
N LYS A 289 -11.93 -9.36 28.40
CA LYS A 289 -10.87 -10.34 28.14
C LYS A 289 -9.65 -9.68 27.50
N VAL A 290 -9.85 -8.78 26.53
CA VAL A 290 -8.75 -8.01 25.91
C VAL A 290 -7.91 -7.30 26.96
N LYS A 291 -8.54 -6.48 27.82
CA LYS A 291 -7.83 -5.76 28.90
C LYS A 291 -7.08 -6.67 29.86
N ARG A 292 -7.59 -7.88 30.09
CA ARG A 292 -6.93 -8.89 30.92
C ARG A 292 -5.72 -9.49 30.21
N ILE A 293 -5.80 -9.72 28.91
CA ILE A 293 -4.68 -10.22 28.10
C ILE A 293 -3.57 -9.17 28.06
N GLU A 294 -3.90 -7.90 27.78
CA GLU A 294 -2.96 -6.77 27.81
C GLU A 294 -2.26 -6.65 29.17
N SER A 295 -3.02 -6.72 30.27
CA SER A 295 -2.45 -6.69 31.63
C SER A 295 -1.49 -7.87 31.86
N GLU A 296 -1.80 -9.05 31.33
CA GLU A 296 -0.95 -10.23 31.48
C GLU A 296 0.29 -10.18 30.58
N LEU A 297 0.20 -9.51 29.41
CA LEU A 297 1.33 -9.19 28.55
C LEU A 297 2.30 -8.22 29.23
N GLU A 298 1.80 -7.19 29.92
CA GLU A 298 2.63 -6.28 30.73
C GLU A 298 3.35 -7.03 31.87
N ILE A 299 2.64 -7.95 32.53
CA ILE A 299 3.22 -8.85 33.55
C ILE A 299 4.28 -9.77 32.93
N LEU A 300 4.02 -10.34 31.76
CA LEU A 300 4.98 -11.16 31.01
C LEU A 300 6.26 -10.36 30.72
N GLY A 301 6.13 -9.15 30.15
CA GLY A 301 7.26 -8.26 29.89
C GLY A 301 8.09 -7.98 31.15
N SER A 302 7.41 -7.65 32.25
CA SER A 302 8.06 -7.45 33.57
C SER A 302 8.82 -8.69 34.08
N HIS A 303 8.33 -9.90 33.79
CA HIS A 303 9.04 -11.13 34.16
C HIS A 303 10.25 -11.40 33.26
N LEU A 304 10.14 -11.10 31.96
CA LEU A 304 11.25 -11.24 31.01
C LEU A 304 12.39 -10.26 31.34
N GLU A 305 12.10 -9.00 31.64
CA GLU A 305 13.08 -7.99 32.07
C GLU A 305 13.86 -8.41 33.33
N ARG A 306 13.22 -9.17 34.21
CA ARG A 306 13.83 -9.67 35.45
C ARG A 306 14.47 -11.05 35.31
N GLU A 307 14.47 -11.61 34.10
CA GLU A 307 14.92 -12.97 33.79
C GLU A 307 14.19 -14.05 34.64
N ASP A 308 12.95 -13.78 35.08
CA ASP A 308 12.10 -14.75 35.79
C ASP A 308 11.36 -15.63 34.78
N PHE A 309 12.13 -16.43 34.04
CA PHE A 309 11.66 -17.27 32.95
C PHE A 309 10.58 -18.27 33.35
N LYS A 310 10.51 -18.67 34.62
CA LYS A 310 9.50 -19.60 35.10
C LYS A 310 8.12 -18.96 35.17
N GLU A 311 8.03 -17.75 35.73
CA GLU A 311 6.76 -17.03 35.82
C GLU A 311 6.39 -16.37 34.48
N ALA A 312 7.38 -15.97 33.67
CA ALA A 312 7.18 -15.58 32.28
C ALA A 312 6.45 -16.67 31.48
N ARG A 313 6.94 -17.93 31.52
CA ARG A 313 6.28 -19.06 30.84
C ARG A 313 4.82 -19.25 31.26
N LYS A 314 4.50 -19.09 32.54
CA LYS A 314 3.11 -19.24 33.01
C LYS A 314 2.20 -18.13 32.51
N SER A 315 2.67 -16.89 32.56
CA SER A 315 1.95 -15.72 32.07
C SER A 315 1.70 -15.86 30.57
N PHE A 316 2.74 -16.26 29.83
CA PHE A 316 2.64 -16.51 28.39
C PHE A 316 1.65 -17.64 28.05
N ALA A 317 1.70 -18.79 28.74
CA ALA A 317 0.74 -19.88 28.55
C ALA A 317 -0.72 -19.45 28.78
N LYS A 318 -0.93 -18.50 29.69
CA LYS A 318 -2.25 -17.96 30.02
C LYS A 318 -2.72 -16.98 28.95
N VAL A 319 -1.85 -16.06 28.53
CA VAL A 319 -2.08 -15.12 27.43
C VAL A 319 -2.50 -15.85 26.16
N LEU A 320 -1.72 -16.85 25.71
CA LEU A 320 -2.05 -17.63 24.51
C LEU A 320 -3.39 -18.33 24.61
N ARG A 321 -3.68 -18.93 25.76
CA ARG A 321 -4.95 -19.64 25.98
C ARG A 321 -6.14 -18.69 25.97
N ASP A 322 -6.00 -17.52 26.58
CA ASP A 322 -7.08 -16.55 26.68
C ASP A 322 -7.32 -15.88 25.32
N ALA A 323 -6.25 -15.56 24.57
CA ALA A 323 -6.32 -15.07 23.20
C ALA A 323 -6.97 -16.07 22.24
N ASN A 324 -6.60 -17.35 22.31
CA ASN A 324 -7.21 -18.41 21.49
C ASN A 324 -8.73 -18.61 21.78
N ARG A 325 -9.23 -18.05 22.88
CA ARG A 325 -10.65 -18.08 23.29
C ARG A 325 -11.36 -16.75 23.11
N LEU A 326 -10.67 -15.76 22.53
CA LEU A 326 -11.32 -14.58 22.03
C LEU A 326 -12.16 -14.93 20.81
N ASN A 327 -13.18 -14.12 20.62
CA ASN A 327 -14.12 -14.18 19.52
C ASN A 327 -13.72 -13.17 18.43
N ASP A 328 -12.41 -13.05 18.18
CA ASP A 328 -11.77 -12.09 17.27
C ASP A 328 -11.17 -12.78 16.03
N GLY A 329 -11.63 -13.99 15.72
CA GLY A 329 -11.07 -14.78 14.61
C GLY A 329 -9.67 -15.35 14.88
N GLY A 330 -9.03 -15.00 15.99
CA GLY A 330 -7.64 -15.33 16.28
C GLY A 330 -6.65 -14.19 16.03
N ALA A 331 -7.08 -12.97 15.69
CA ALA A 331 -6.19 -11.85 15.41
C ALA A 331 -5.22 -11.56 16.57
N MET A 332 -5.73 -11.43 17.80
CA MET A 332 -4.86 -11.24 18.96
C MET A 332 -3.97 -12.47 19.23
N PHE A 333 -4.46 -13.67 18.94
CA PHE A 333 -3.66 -14.88 19.07
C PHE A 333 -2.47 -14.88 18.08
N GLU A 334 -2.68 -14.47 16.83
CA GLU A 334 -1.65 -14.31 15.80
C GLU A 334 -0.60 -13.27 16.24
N GLU A 335 -1.04 -12.08 16.66
CA GLU A 335 -0.17 -11.01 17.13
C GLU A 335 0.72 -11.44 18.30
N ILE A 336 0.13 -12.15 19.28
CA ILE A 336 0.87 -12.71 20.41
C ILE A 336 1.86 -13.77 19.96
N ILE A 337 1.49 -14.65 19.02
CA ILE A 337 2.42 -15.68 18.52
C ILE A 337 3.61 -15.00 17.83
N ALA A 338 3.36 -14.01 16.96
CA ALA A 338 4.41 -13.26 16.28
C ALA A 338 5.33 -12.52 17.25
N THR A 339 4.75 -11.90 18.29
CA THR A 339 5.50 -11.14 19.30
C THR A 339 6.35 -12.05 20.19
N VAL A 340 5.86 -13.24 20.51
CA VAL A 340 6.42 -14.07 21.59
C VAL A 340 7.11 -15.34 21.07
N ALA A 341 7.08 -15.63 19.76
CA ALA A 341 7.89 -16.69 19.14
C ALA A 341 9.39 -16.52 19.45
N ARG A 342 9.89 -15.28 19.39
CA ARG A 342 11.28 -14.91 19.75
C ARG A 342 11.60 -15.16 21.24
N VAL A 343 10.58 -15.16 22.10
CA VAL A 343 10.71 -15.41 23.53
C VAL A 343 10.63 -16.92 23.85
N ASP A 344 9.82 -17.71 23.15
CA ASP A 344 9.73 -19.16 23.36
C ASP A 344 11.07 -19.87 23.05
N GLU A 345 11.81 -19.36 22.06
CA GLU A 345 13.18 -19.80 21.76
C GLU A 345 14.14 -19.51 22.92
N ALA A 346 14.13 -18.27 23.44
CA ALA A 346 14.92 -17.87 24.62
C ALA A 346 14.53 -18.66 25.89
N LEU A 347 13.30 -19.17 25.94
CA LEU A 347 12.79 -20.01 27.00
C LEU A 347 13.05 -21.50 26.78
N GLU A 348 13.78 -21.94 25.73
CA GLU A 348 13.96 -23.38 25.42
C GLU A 348 12.63 -24.15 25.46
N GLY A 349 11.55 -23.51 24.99
CA GLY A 349 10.18 -23.98 25.07
C GLY A 349 9.73 -24.73 23.82
N ASN A 350 8.59 -25.40 23.94
CA ASN A 350 7.80 -25.90 22.79
C ASN A 350 6.33 -25.50 22.96
N MET A 351 6.11 -24.34 23.61
CA MET A 351 4.79 -23.97 24.09
C MET A 351 3.97 -23.38 22.96
N VAL A 352 4.60 -22.56 22.12
CA VAL A 352 3.99 -22.02 20.91
C VAL A 352 3.49 -23.15 20.03
N ALA A 353 4.33 -24.14 19.72
CA ALA A 353 3.92 -25.28 18.90
C ALA A 353 2.77 -26.08 19.55
N THR A 354 2.83 -26.31 20.87
CA THR A 354 1.75 -27.00 21.61
C THR A 354 0.41 -26.26 21.51
N GLU A 355 0.40 -24.93 21.55
CA GLU A 355 -0.82 -24.14 21.41
C GLU A 355 -1.31 -24.08 19.95
N LEU A 356 -0.40 -24.03 18.97
CA LEU A 356 -0.76 -24.13 17.55
C LEU A 356 -1.34 -25.51 17.20
N GLU A 357 -0.82 -26.60 17.77
CA GLU A 357 -1.42 -27.95 17.66
C GLU A 357 -2.84 -27.99 18.21
N LYS A 358 -3.08 -27.33 19.36
CA LYS A 358 -4.43 -27.21 19.94
C LYS A 358 -5.34 -26.36 19.06
N ARG A 359 -4.84 -25.28 18.46
CA ARG A 359 -5.58 -24.45 17.50
C ARG A 359 -5.98 -25.29 16.28
N ALA A 360 -5.10 -26.13 15.77
CA ALA A 360 -5.38 -27.03 14.64
C ALA A 360 -6.52 -28.03 14.96
N GLU A 361 -6.49 -28.66 16.13
CA GLU A 361 -7.56 -29.57 16.55
C GLU A 361 -8.87 -28.80 16.82
N TRP A 362 -8.81 -27.61 17.39
CA TRP A 362 -9.99 -26.76 17.55
C TRP A 362 -10.62 -26.40 16.20
N LEU A 363 -9.83 -25.96 15.21
CA LEU A 363 -10.34 -25.67 13.85
C LEU A 363 -11.01 -26.89 13.22
N LYS A 364 -10.43 -28.08 13.43
CA LYS A 364 -11.01 -29.34 12.96
C LYS A 364 -12.37 -29.64 13.59
N GLU A 365 -12.58 -29.28 14.86
CA GLU A 365 -13.91 -29.36 15.48
C GLU A 365 -14.92 -28.40 14.84
N GLN A 366 -14.45 -27.23 14.37
CA GLN A 366 -15.29 -26.22 13.74
C GLN A 366 -15.68 -26.54 12.30
N GLU A 367 -15.06 -27.52 11.62
CA GLU A 367 -15.35 -27.89 10.23
C GLU A 367 -16.82 -28.25 9.96
N LYS A 368 -17.57 -28.63 11.00
CA LYS A 368 -18.98 -29.02 10.90
C LYS A 368 -19.94 -27.84 10.96
N THR A 369 -19.49 -26.70 11.48
CA THR A 369 -20.34 -25.57 11.86
C THR A 369 -19.91 -24.25 11.22
N ALA A 370 -18.61 -24.08 10.97
CA ALA A 370 -18.07 -22.89 10.34
C ALA A 370 -18.34 -22.86 8.84
N LYS A 371 -18.34 -21.65 8.27
CA LYS A 371 -18.45 -21.44 6.82
C LYS A 371 -17.14 -21.90 6.15
N PRO A 372 -17.18 -22.45 4.93
CA PRO A 372 -15.97 -22.88 4.21
C PRO A 372 -14.92 -21.78 4.02
N GLU A 373 -15.35 -20.56 3.69
CA GLU A 373 -14.48 -19.39 3.54
C GLU A 373 -13.72 -19.08 4.85
N ALA A 374 -14.44 -19.11 5.98
CA ALA A 374 -13.83 -18.90 7.28
C ALA A 374 -12.80 -19.98 7.65
N LEU A 375 -13.11 -21.24 7.32
CA LEU A 375 -12.17 -22.33 7.48
C LEU A 375 -10.94 -22.17 6.59
N ALA A 376 -11.12 -21.74 5.34
CA ALA A 376 -10.01 -21.54 4.43
C ALA A 376 -9.01 -20.51 4.97
N ASN A 377 -9.52 -19.34 5.38
CA ASN A 377 -8.71 -18.25 5.92
C ASN A 377 -7.99 -18.69 7.20
N SER A 378 -8.71 -19.25 8.18
CA SER A 378 -8.08 -19.67 9.45
C SER A 378 -7.09 -20.83 9.29
N TYR A 379 -7.27 -21.71 8.31
CA TYR A 379 -6.27 -22.74 8.02
C TYR A 379 -5.02 -22.18 7.30
N ALA A 380 -5.19 -21.16 6.46
CA ALA A 380 -4.06 -20.45 5.84
C ALA A 380 -3.26 -19.68 6.89
N ASP A 381 -3.93 -18.89 7.75
CA ASP A 381 -3.30 -18.13 8.84
C ASP A 381 -2.52 -19.07 9.77
N LEU A 382 -3.15 -20.19 10.18
CA LEU A 382 -2.48 -21.21 10.98
C LEU A 382 -1.26 -21.80 10.27
N SER A 383 -1.31 -22.01 8.95
CA SER A 383 -0.17 -22.54 8.21
C SER A 383 1.02 -21.58 8.16
N VAL A 384 0.76 -20.26 8.09
CA VAL A 384 1.79 -19.21 8.20
C VAL A 384 2.40 -19.22 9.60
N LEU A 385 1.57 -19.20 10.66
CA LEU A 385 2.08 -19.25 12.03
C LEU A 385 2.93 -20.51 12.30
N LEU A 386 2.53 -21.65 11.72
CA LEU A 386 3.27 -22.89 11.87
C LEU A 386 4.59 -22.90 11.08
N SER A 387 4.69 -22.19 9.94
CA SER A 387 5.94 -22.17 9.16
C SER A 387 7.09 -21.48 9.89
N GLU A 388 6.77 -20.59 10.82
CA GLU A 388 7.75 -19.95 11.72
C GLU A 388 8.27 -20.88 12.82
N ILE A 389 7.68 -22.07 12.98
CA ILE A 389 7.98 -22.99 14.09
C ILE A 389 8.63 -24.28 13.56
N PRO A 390 9.91 -24.54 13.89
CA PRO A 390 10.63 -25.73 13.43
C PRO A 390 9.95 -27.06 13.81
N GLY A 391 9.98 -28.05 12.91
CA GLY A 391 9.55 -29.42 13.18
C GLY A 391 8.03 -29.66 13.07
N GLN A 392 7.29 -28.73 12.46
CA GLN A 392 5.83 -28.79 12.29
C GLN A 392 5.39 -29.12 10.84
N GLU A 393 6.27 -29.69 10.02
CA GLU A 393 6.09 -29.82 8.57
C GLU A 393 4.77 -30.51 8.18
N LYS A 394 4.40 -31.57 8.90
CA LYS A 394 3.13 -32.29 8.65
C LYS A 394 1.91 -31.43 8.95
N LEU A 395 1.96 -30.62 10.01
CA LEU A 395 0.83 -29.80 10.42
C LEU A 395 0.69 -28.60 9.49
N ILE A 396 1.81 -27.98 9.11
CA ILE A 396 1.90 -26.95 8.05
C ILE A 396 1.25 -27.48 6.77
N GLU A 397 1.71 -28.62 6.26
CA GLU A 397 1.21 -29.23 5.03
C GLU A 397 -0.30 -29.51 5.12
N SER A 398 -0.74 -30.10 6.22
CA SER A 398 -2.15 -30.45 6.41
C SER A 398 -3.06 -29.22 6.48
N SER A 399 -2.58 -28.12 7.08
CA SER A 399 -3.33 -26.88 7.22
C SER A 399 -3.42 -26.15 5.88
N ALA A 400 -2.31 -25.98 5.17
CA ALA A 400 -2.30 -25.37 3.84
C ALA A 400 -3.16 -26.15 2.83
N LYS A 401 -3.11 -27.49 2.84
CA LYS A 401 -3.98 -28.32 1.97
C LYS A 401 -5.46 -28.18 2.32
N LYS A 402 -5.80 -28.08 3.60
CA LYS A 402 -7.19 -27.82 4.01
C LYS A 402 -7.67 -26.45 3.56
N ALA A 403 -6.82 -25.42 3.65
CA ALA A 403 -7.15 -24.10 3.13
C ALA A 403 -7.55 -24.19 1.65
N LEU A 404 -6.70 -24.80 0.81
CA LEU A 404 -6.99 -25.04 -0.61
C LEU A 404 -8.28 -25.86 -0.83
N GLU A 405 -8.49 -26.94 -0.09
CA GLU A 405 -9.70 -27.77 -0.18
C GLU A 405 -10.98 -26.95 0.08
N TYR A 406 -10.94 -26.03 1.05
CA TYR A 406 -12.10 -25.18 1.36
C TYR A 406 -12.30 -24.06 0.35
N LEU A 407 -11.23 -23.50 -0.23
CA LEU A 407 -11.32 -22.56 -1.35
C LEU A 407 -11.97 -23.20 -2.58
N GLU A 408 -11.56 -24.43 -2.94
CA GLU A 408 -12.14 -25.19 -4.05
C GLU A 408 -13.64 -25.48 -3.87
N LYS A 409 -14.09 -25.65 -2.63
CA LYS A 409 -15.51 -25.85 -2.31
C LYS A 409 -16.35 -24.59 -2.47
N ASN A 410 -15.74 -23.40 -2.47
CA ASN A 410 -16.45 -22.13 -2.54
C ASN A 410 -15.73 -21.06 -3.38
N PRO A 411 -15.50 -21.32 -4.68
CA PRO A 411 -14.68 -20.45 -5.53
C PRO A 411 -15.28 -19.06 -5.71
N SER A 412 -16.60 -18.89 -5.56
CA SER A 412 -17.27 -17.60 -5.69
C SER A 412 -16.98 -16.62 -4.54
N ARG A 413 -16.49 -17.13 -3.40
CA ARG A 413 -16.12 -16.29 -2.25
C ARG A 413 -14.65 -16.39 -1.88
N ALA A 414 -13.92 -17.32 -2.48
CA ALA A 414 -12.49 -17.50 -2.27
C ALA A 414 -11.71 -16.21 -2.59
N SER A 415 -10.74 -15.87 -1.75
CA SER A 415 -9.71 -14.89 -2.07
C SER A 415 -8.51 -15.62 -2.67
N THR A 416 -8.04 -15.17 -3.84
CA THR A 416 -6.82 -15.73 -4.44
C THR A 416 -5.56 -15.41 -3.62
N HIS A 417 -5.61 -14.42 -2.73
CA HIS A 417 -4.54 -14.14 -1.77
C HIS A 417 -4.32 -15.31 -0.79
N VAL A 418 -5.42 -15.88 -0.28
CA VAL A 418 -5.38 -17.05 0.62
C VAL A 418 -4.91 -18.30 -0.12
N GLU A 419 -5.30 -18.43 -1.40
CA GLU A 419 -4.79 -19.48 -2.28
C GLU A 419 -3.27 -19.36 -2.47
N GLN A 420 -2.79 -18.14 -2.75
CA GLN A 420 -1.37 -17.85 -2.94
C GLN A 420 -0.55 -18.18 -1.68
N ILE A 421 -0.99 -17.76 -0.49
CA ILE A 421 -0.34 -18.09 0.79
C ILE A 421 -0.19 -19.60 0.95
N ALA A 422 -1.28 -20.35 0.78
CA ALA A 422 -1.27 -21.80 0.95
C ALA A 422 -0.37 -22.50 -0.08
N LEU A 423 -0.37 -22.03 -1.34
CA LEU A 423 0.50 -22.56 -2.39
C LEU A 423 1.98 -22.26 -2.14
N SER A 424 2.32 -21.06 -1.65
CA SER A 424 3.69 -20.68 -1.31
C SER A 424 4.24 -21.58 -0.21
N ILE A 425 3.44 -21.83 0.84
CA ILE A 425 3.82 -22.73 1.95
C ILE A 425 4.04 -24.16 1.46
N ILE A 426 3.13 -24.70 0.65
CA ILE A 426 3.29 -26.05 0.08
C ILE A 426 4.50 -26.09 -0.87
N GLY A 427 4.77 -25.01 -1.61
CA GLY A 427 5.96 -24.83 -2.43
C GLY A 427 7.25 -24.94 -1.60
N SER A 428 7.34 -24.23 -0.48
CA SER A 428 8.48 -24.31 0.43
C SER A 428 8.69 -25.72 0.99
N LEU A 429 7.61 -26.41 1.36
CA LEU A 429 7.67 -27.82 1.76
C LEU A 429 8.11 -28.75 0.62
N ALA A 430 7.69 -28.46 -0.62
CA ALA A 430 8.11 -29.22 -1.80
C ALA A 430 9.62 -29.08 -2.04
N ILE A 431 10.20 -27.89 -1.82
CA ILE A 431 11.65 -27.67 -1.86
C ILE A 431 12.35 -28.56 -0.83
N GLN A 432 11.90 -28.52 0.43
CA GLN A 432 12.49 -29.31 1.53
C GLN A 432 12.45 -30.82 1.27
N ASN A 433 11.42 -31.30 0.58
CA ASN A 433 11.24 -32.70 0.23
C ASN A 433 11.82 -33.08 -1.15
N GLU A 434 12.47 -32.14 -1.84
CA GLU A 434 12.95 -32.30 -3.23
C GLU A 434 11.85 -32.74 -4.21
N ASP A 435 10.59 -32.37 -3.95
CA ASP A 435 9.44 -32.62 -4.84
C ASP A 435 9.31 -31.50 -5.87
N TRP A 436 10.23 -31.53 -6.86
CA TRP A 436 10.31 -30.50 -7.90
C TRP A 436 9.07 -30.45 -8.81
N THR A 437 8.33 -31.56 -8.94
CA THR A 437 7.08 -31.59 -9.71
C THR A 437 5.96 -30.86 -8.98
N ALA A 438 5.83 -31.05 -7.66
CA ALA A 438 4.89 -30.28 -6.86
C ALA A 438 5.25 -28.79 -6.84
N LEU A 439 6.54 -28.45 -6.69
CA LEU A 439 7.01 -27.07 -6.74
C LEU A 439 6.65 -26.39 -8.07
N GLU A 440 6.90 -27.06 -9.20
CA GLU A 440 6.54 -26.54 -10.53
C GLU A 440 5.04 -26.26 -10.65
N SER A 441 4.20 -27.18 -10.20
CA SER A 441 2.74 -27.03 -10.25
C SER A 441 2.27 -25.84 -9.41
N ASN A 442 2.82 -25.68 -8.20
CA ASN A 442 2.46 -24.58 -7.31
C ASN A 442 2.96 -23.24 -7.86
N ALA A 443 4.21 -23.16 -8.32
CA ALA A 443 4.78 -21.95 -8.88
C ALA A 443 4.02 -21.45 -10.12
N LYS A 444 3.60 -22.37 -11.00
CA LYS A 444 2.73 -22.04 -12.14
C LYS A 444 1.39 -21.48 -11.70
N ARG A 445 0.78 -22.09 -10.67
CA ARG A 445 -0.51 -21.64 -10.17
C ARG A 445 -0.41 -20.27 -9.48
N ILE A 446 0.65 -20.03 -8.73
CA ILE A 446 0.93 -18.70 -8.15
C ILE A 446 1.12 -17.67 -9.26
N ALA A 447 1.91 -17.97 -10.30
CA ALA A 447 2.09 -17.07 -11.44
C ALA A 447 0.75 -16.76 -12.14
N GLU A 448 -0.11 -17.76 -12.34
CA GLU A 448 -1.47 -17.54 -12.89
C GLU A 448 -2.31 -16.62 -11.98
N ILE A 449 -2.23 -16.79 -10.66
CA ILE A 449 -2.93 -15.92 -9.71
C ILE A 449 -2.42 -14.50 -9.83
N VAL A 450 -1.11 -14.28 -9.75
CA VAL A 450 -0.49 -12.95 -9.83
C VAL A 450 -0.81 -12.27 -11.16
N GLU A 451 -0.79 -13.00 -12.27
CA GLU A 451 -1.17 -12.45 -13.58
C GLU A 451 -2.62 -11.94 -13.60
N GLN A 452 -3.53 -12.65 -12.93
CA GLN A 452 -4.95 -12.31 -12.89
C GLN A 452 -5.29 -11.26 -11.82
N THR A 453 -4.59 -11.24 -10.68
CA THR A 453 -4.81 -10.27 -9.59
C THR A 453 -4.07 -8.99 -9.81
N SER A 454 -2.86 -9.04 -10.36
CA SER A 454 -1.98 -7.89 -10.53
C SER A 454 -1.81 -7.63 -12.03
N SER A 455 -0.68 -8.03 -12.61
CA SER A 455 -0.42 -7.99 -14.05
C SER A 455 0.65 -9.02 -14.42
N SER A 456 0.84 -9.28 -15.72
CA SER A 456 1.89 -10.20 -16.20
C SER A 456 3.32 -9.69 -15.97
N ASN A 457 3.47 -8.39 -15.67
CA ASN A 457 4.74 -7.67 -15.56
C ASN A 457 4.95 -7.06 -14.16
N HIS A 458 4.12 -7.42 -13.18
CA HIS A 458 4.24 -6.91 -11.81
C HIS A 458 5.41 -7.58 -11.05
N LEU A 459 6.05 -6.89 -10.11
CA LEU A 459 7.20 -7.45 -9.37
C LEU A 459 6.85 -8.73 -8.59
N ASP A 460 5.64 -8.84 -8.02
CA ASP A 460 5.17 -10.08 -7.35
C ASP A 460 5.22 -11.34 -8.24
N MET A 461 5.30 -11.18 -9.57
CA MET A 461 5.45 -12.29 -10.50
C MET A 461 6.84 -12.93 -10.38
N ILE A 462 7.86 -12.17 -9.97
CA ILE A 462 9.25 -12.61 -9.93
C ILE A 462 9.40 -13.79 -8.96
N ASP A 463 8.85 -13.70 -7.74
CA ASP A 463 8.92 -14.80 -6.76
C ASP A 463 8.38 -16.12 -7.33
N ALA A 464 7.21 -16.07 -7.97
CA ALA A 464 6.59 -17.24 -8.59
C ALA A 464 7.46 -17.80 -9.73
N LEU A 465 8.00 -16.92 -10.57
CA LEU A 465 8.86 -17.32 -11.68
C LEU A 465 10.21 -17.87 -11.19
N GLN A 466 10.76 -17.37 -10.09
CA GLN A 466 12.00 -17.90 -9.51
C GLN A 466 11.81 -19.30 -8.95
N LEU A 467 10.71 -19.56 -8.23
CA LEU A 467 10.35 -20.91 -7.79
C LEU A 467 10.17 -21.86 -8.99
N LEU A 468 9.55 -21.38 -10.07
CA LEU A 468 9.41 -22.13 -11.31
C LEU A 468 10.78 -22.41 -11.96
N ARG A 469 11.64 -21.40 -12.08
CA ARG A 469 13.01 -21.49 -12.61
C ARG A 469 13.82 -22.55 -11.84
N MET A 470 13.77 -22.49 -10.50
CA MET A 470 14.40 -23.47 -9.60
C MET A 470 13.89 -24.89 -9.87
N SER A 471 12.57 -25.08 -9.92
CA SER A 471 11.96 -26.39 -10.17
C SER A 471 12.37 -26.99 -11.53
N LEU A 472 12.46 -26.16 -12.57
CA LEU A 472 12.85 -26.58 -13.92
C LEU A 472 14.34 -26.93 -13.98
N ARG A 473 15.19 -26.15 -13.31
CA ARG A 473 16.63 -26.42 -13.19
C ARG A 473 16.88 -27.77 -12.52
N MET A 474 16.23 -28.03 -11.39
CA MET A 474 16.38 -29.28 -10.65
C MET A 474 15.84 -30.50 -11.39
N GLN A 475 14.92 -30.29 -12.34
CA GLN A 475 14.43 -31.31 -13.28
C GLN A 475 15.25 -31.41 -14.59
N GLU A 476 16.38 -30.70 -14.69
CA GLU A 476 17.25 -30.65 -15.88
C GLU A 476 16.57 -30.11 -17.16
N ARG A 477 15.47 -29.36 -17.03
CA ARG A 477 14.71 -28.76 -18.13
C ARG A 477 15.24 -27.36 -18.48
N LEU A 478 16.50 -27.32 -18.88
CA LEU A 478 17.27 -26.07 -19.04
C LEU A 478 16.73 -25.12 -20.11
N ASP A 479 16.13 -25.64 -21.20
CA ASP A 479 15.54 -24.78 -22.24
C ASP A 479 14.31 -24.01 -21.73
N GLU A 480 13.52 -24.64 -20.87
CA GLU A 480 12.35 -24.01 -20.24
C GLU A 480 12.76 -23.08 -19.10
N GLU A 481 13.76 -23.47 -18.31
CA GLU A 481 14.37 -22.62 -17.27
C GLU A 481 14.89 -21.31 -17.88
N LYS A 482 15.57 -21.38 -19.02
CA LYS A 482 16.06 -20.21 -19.74
C LYS A 482 14.93 -19.28 -20.16
N ALA A 483 13.83 -19.81 -20.70
CA ALA A 483 12.69 -18.99 -21.09
C ALA A 483 12.04 -18.29 -19.89
N VAL A 484 12.02 -18.95 -18.72
CA VAL A 484 11.53 -18.35 -17.47
C VAL A 484 12.50 -17.26 -16.99
N ALA A 485 13.81 -17.47 -17.05
CA ALA A 485 14.80 -16.47 -16.71
C ALA A 485 14.70 -15.22 -17.62
N GLU A 486 14.57 -15.41 -18.94
CA GLU A 486 14.33 -14.32 -19.89
C GLU A 486 13.06 -13.52 -19.55
N ARG A 487 12.01 -14.19 -19.04
CA ARG A 487 10.80 -13.50 -18.55
C ARG A 487 11.06 -12.71 -17.27
N ILE A 488 11.82 -13.23 -16.32
CA ILE A 488 12.18 -12.51 -15.08
C ILE A 488 12.94 -11.21 -15.44
N TYR A 489 13.97 -11.27 -16.29
CA TYR A 489 14.74 -10.09 -16.67
C TYR A 489 13.96 -9.08 -17.53
N ALA A 490 12.89 -9.53 -18.21
CA ALA A 490 11.98 -8.63 -18.92
C ALA A 490 11.07 -7.84 -17.97
N ILE A 491 10.85 -8.33 -16.74
CA ILE A 491 10.11 -7.63 -15.69
C ILE A 491 11.05 -6.69 -14.93
N ASP A 492 12.23 -7.20 -14.55
CA ASP A 492 13.24 -6.46 -13.83
C ASP A 492 14.64 -6.92 -14.23
N GLU A 493 15.39 -6.03 -14.86
CA GLU A 493 16.75 -6.34 -15.33
C GLU A 493 17.73 -6.61 -14.19
N PHE A 494 17.43 -6.13 -12.97
CA PHE A 494 18.22 -6.31 -11.75
C PHE A 494 17.67 -7.42 -10.83
N ALA A 495 16.78 -8.28 -11.35
CA ALA A 495 16.08 -9.29 -10.54
C ALA A 495 17.01 -10.28 -9.82
N ASP A 496 18.24 -10.52 -10.29
CA ASP A 496 19.19 -11.37 -9.56
C ASP A 496 19.97 -10.58 -8.50
N GLU A 497 20.25 -9.29 -8.71
CA GLU A 497 21.02 -8.44 -7.76
C GLU A 497 20.22 -8.19 -6.46
N ARG A 498 18.89 -8.02 -6.57
CA ARG A 498 18.01 -7.85 -5.39
C ARG A 498 17.97 -9.05 -4.46
N TYR A 499 18.24 -10.26 -4.95
CA TYR A 499 18.26 -11.48 -4.11
C TYR A 499 19.64 -11.75 -3.52
N GLU A 500 20.70 -11.15 -4.07
CA GLU A 500 22.06 -11.24 -3.50
C GLU A 500 22.27 -10.23 -2.36
N GLU A 501 21.61 -9.06 -2.41
CA GLU A 501 21.69 -8.04 -1.33
C GLU A 501 20.93 -8.42 -0.05
N GLY A 502 19.97 -9.35 -0.10
CA GLY A 502 19.22 -9.84 1.07
C GLY A 502 20.01 -10.78 2.01
N ASP A 503 21.20 -11.22 1.61
CA ASP A 503 22.06 -12.13 2.38
C ASP A 503 23.38 -11.47 2.87
N CYS A 504 23.56 -10.16 2.63
CA CYS A 504 24.83 -9.47 2.84
C CYS A 504 24.73 -8.25 3.77
N ASP A 505 23.89 -8.31 4.82
CA ASP A 505 24.07 -7.43 5.97
C ASP A 505 25.06 -8.08 6.95
N ASP A 506 26.29 -7.53 6.92
CA ASP A 506 27.32 -7.52 7.97
C ASP A 506 27.76 -8.86 8.63
N GLU A 507 29.04 -9.21 8.41
CA GLU A 507 29.90 -10.17 9.16
C GLU A 507 30.35 -11.49 8.47
N CYS A 508 30.20 -11.67 7.16
CA CYS A 508 30.86 -12.80 6.48
C CYS A 508 32.23 -12.42 5.90
N ASP A 509 33.25 -12.42 6.78
CA ASP A 509 34.67 -12.35 6.45
C ASP A 509 35.11 -13.65 5.72
N HIS A 510 34.78 -13.76 4.43
CA HIS A 510 35.34 -14.79 3.55
C HIS A 510 36.02 -14.12 2.35
N ASP A 511 37.35 -14.01 2.46
CA ASP A 511 38.27 -13.68 1.38
C ASP A 511 37.97 -14.53 0.13
N HIS A 512 37.61 -13.86 -0.97
CA HIS A 512 37.67 -14.41 -2.32
C HIS A 512 38.97 -14.01 -3.02
#